data_AF-A0A851N7V3-F1
#
_entry.id   AF-A0A851N7V3-F1
#
_cell.length_a   1.000
_cell.length_b   1.000
_cell.length_c   1.000
_cell.angle_alpha   90.00
_cell.angle_beta   90.00
_cell.angle_gamma   90.00
#
_symmetry.space_group_name_H-M   'P 1'
#
loop_
_entity.id
_entity.type
_entity.pdbx_description
1 polymer ?
#
loop_
_entity_poly.entity_id
_entity_poly.type
_entity_poly.pdbx_seq_one_letter_code
_entity_poly.pdbx_strand_id
1 'polypeptide(L)'
;DEVVLQVPTWALLEGDTVTLRCRGRGDTSITQVWFHHEGKELWGSLKGTEMSLPPLGLQDGGRYRCAGKVGFWPGRKESAAVTVTVH
;
A
#
# COMPACT_ATOMS: atom_id res chain seq x y z
N ASP A 1 2.57 -14.06 0.81
CA ASP A 1 3.00 -12.97 -0.09
C ASP A 1 4.43 -12.56 0.17
N GLU A 2 5.17 -12.31 -0.90
CA GLU A 2 6.57 -11.83 -0.89
C GLU A 2 6.66 -10.32 -0.62
N VAL A 3 5.55 -9.61 -0.86
CA VAL A 3 5.38 -8.20 -0.57
C VAL A 3 4.27 -8.04 0.47
N VAL A 4 4.43 -7.09 1.37
CA VAL A 4 3.52 -6.84 2.48
C VAL A 4 3.15 -5.36 2.49
N LEU A 5 1.85 -5.10 2.51
CA LEU A 5 1.32 -3.77 2.76
C LEU A 5 1.20 -3.56 4.27
N GLN A 6 1.82 -2.50 4.75
CA GLN A 6 1.72 -2.02 6.11
C GLN A 6 0.83 -0.78 6.10
N VAL A 7 -0.24 -0.85 6.88
CA VAL A 7 -1.15 0.25 7.17
C VAL A 7 -1.06 0.55 8.66
N PRO A 8 -1.44 1.75 9.13
CA PRO A 8 -1.44 2.01 10.56
C PRO A 8 -2.45 1.15 11.29
N THR A 9 -2.13 0.83 12.54
CA THR A 9 -2.93 -0.05 13.39
C THR A 9 -3.92 0.70 14.28
N TRP A 10 -3.97 2.02 14.20
CA TRP A 10 -4.87 2.87 14.98
C TRP A 10 -6.14 3.19 14.18
N ALA A 11 -7.21 3.56 14.88
CA ALA A 11 -8.48 3.92 14.24
C ALA A 11 -8.32 5.27 13.52
N LEU A 12 -8.44 5.25 12.19
CA LEU A 12 -8.35 6.45 11.37
C LEU A 12 -9.67 7.22 11.39
N LEU A 13 -9.56 8.54 11.45
CA LEU A 13 -10.67 9.48 11.44
C LEU A 13 -10.62 10.34 10.19
N GLU A 14 -11.76 10.96 9.84
CA GLU A 14 -11.77 11.97 8.78
C GLU A 14 -10.78 13.11 9.08
N GLY A 15 -10.03 13.52 8.05
CA GLY A 15 -8.99 14.54 8.14
C GLY A 15 -7.60 14.01 8.48
N ASP A 16 -7.46 12.75 8.90
CA ASP A 16 -6.16 12.16 9.21
C ASP A 16 -5.32 12.00 7.95
N THR A 17 -4.01 12.21 8.09
CA THR A 17 -3.03 11.95 7.02
C THR A 17 -2.32 10.65 7.33
N VAL A 18 -2.37 9.72 6.38
CA VAL A 18 -1.84 8.37 6.60
C VAL A 18 -0.78 8.01 5.57
N THR A 19 0.28 7.34 6.02
CA THR A 19 1.31 6.80 5.13
C THR A 19 1.20 5.29 5.05
N LEU A 20 0.90 4.79 3.86
CA LEU A 20 0.94 3.38 3.52
C LEU A 20 2.37 2.98 3.17
N ARG A 21 2.81 1.80 3.60
CA ARG A 21 4.15 1.29 3.30
C ARG A 21 4.09 -0.09 2.69
N CYS A 22 4.63 -0.24 1.49
CA CYS A 22 4.76 -1.50 0.77
C CYS A 22 6.19 -2.02 0.89
N ARG A 23 6.39 -3.12 1.62
CA ARG A 23 7.72 -3.67 1.93
C ARG A 23 7.86 -5.09 1.44
N GLY A 24 9.06 -5.48 1.01
CA GLY A 24 9.39 -6.88 0.77
C GLY A 24 9.47 -7.66 2.08
N ARG A 25 9.02 -8.90 2.07
CA ARG A 25 9.11 -9.81 3.22
C ARG A 25 10.59 -10.14 3.48
N GLY A 26 11.00 -10.06 4.74
CA GLY A 26 12.40 -10.23 5.14
C GLY A 26 13.30 -9.12 4.58
N ASP A 27 14.38 -9.53 3.89
CA ASP A 27 15.40 -8.66 3.28
C ASP A 27 15.18 -8.45 1.78
N THR A 28 13.96 -8.70 1.31
CA THR A 28 13.61 -8.57 -0.10
C THR A 28 13.60 -7.09 -0.51
N SER A 29 14.48 -6.71 -1.43
CA SER A 29 14.57 -5.34 -1.94
C SER A 29 13.51 -5.09 -3.02
N ILE A 30 12.70 -4.05 -2.82
CA ILE A 30 11.72 -3.57 -3.79
C ILE A 30 12.27 -2.31 -4.45
N THR A 31 12.26 -2.27 -5.78
CA THR A 31 12.74 -1.13 -6.56
C THR A 31 11.62 -0.18 -6.98
N GLN A 32 10.40 -0.70 -7.04
CA GLN A 32 9.24 0.02 -7.57
C GLN A 32 7.97 -0.59 -6.99
N VAL A 33 7.03 0.26 -6.56
CA VAL A 33 5.75 -0.17 -5.98
C VAL A 33 4.56 0.44 -6.69
N TRP A 34 3.42 -0.26 -6.60
CA TRP A 34 2.10 0.18 -7.05
C TRP A 34 1.13 -0.01 -5.90
N PHE A 35 0.30 0.99 -5.64
CA PHE A 35 -0.74 0.91 -4.61
C PHE A 35 -2.11 0.85 -5.28
N HIS A 36 -2.96 -0.01 -4.75
CA HIS A 36 -4.32 -0.23 -5.23
C HIS A 36 -5.33 0.01 -4.10
N HIS A 37 -6.45 0.64 -4.42
CA HIS A 37 -7.63 0.81 -3.55
C HIS A 37 -8.85 0.30 -4.29
N GLU A 38 -9.60 -0.60 -3.67
CA GLU A 38 -10.77 -1.26 -4.27
C GLU A 38 -10.47 -1.87 -5.67
N GLY A 39 -9.25 -2.38 -5.84
CA GLY A 39 -8.78 -2.99 -7.09
C GLY A 39 -8.33 -2.00 -8.17
N LYS A 40 -8.44 -0.69 -7.93
CA LYS A 40 -7.95 0.36 -8.84
C LYS A 40 -6.57 0.82 -8.41
N GLU A 41 -5.65 0.97 -9.36
CA GLU A 41 -4.34 1.58 -9.12
C GLU A 41 -4.54 3.06 -8.79
N LEU A 42 -4.05 3.50 -7.62
CA LEU A 42 -4.26 4.87 -7.12
C LEU A 42 -3.37 5.89 -7.85
N TRP A 43 -2.10 5.51 -8.03
CA TRP A 43 -1.09 6.28 -8.73
C TRP A 43 -0.21 5.36 -9.55
N GLY A 44 0.50 5.94 -10.52
CA GLY A 44 1.57 5.25 -11.22
C GLY A 44 2.66 4.77 -10.26
N SER A 45 3.63 4.09 -10.83
CA SER A 45 4.66 3.43 -10.03
C SER A 45 5.53 4.40 -9.23
N LEU A 46 5.70 4.13 -7.95
CA LEU A 46 6.57 4.89 -7.06
C LEU A 46 7.95 4.21 -6.96
N LYS A 47 9.03 5.01 -7.00
CA LYS A 47 10.40 4.52 -6.73
C LYS A 47 10.67 4.30 -5.23
N GLY A 48 9.80 4.82 -4.36
CA GLY A 48 9.84 4.61 -2.92
C GLY A 48 9.05 3.36 -2.49
N THR A 49 9.03 3.10 -1.18
CA THR A 49 8.19 2.04 -0.58
C THR A 49 6.99 2.61 0.17
N GLU A 50 6.87 3.93 0.23
CA GLU A 50 5.89 4.63 1.04
C GLU A 50 5.04 5.57 0.19
N MET A 51 3.80 5.75 0.58
CA MET A 51 2.84 6.62 -0.07
C MET A 51 1.94 7.26 0.97
N SER A 52 1.91 8.59 1.00
CA SER A 52 1.01 9.34 1.86
C SER A 52 -0.31 9.59 1.14
N LEU A 53 -1.41 9.20 1.77
CA LEU A 53 -2.74 9.61 1.37
C LEU A 53 -2.98 11.06 1.84
N PRO A 54 -3.75 11.85 1.08
CA PRO A 54 -4.24 13.14 1.55
C PRO A 54 -5.13 12.97 2.79
N PRO A 55 -5.57 14.07 3.44
CA PRO A 55 -6.54 14.00 4.53
C PRO A 55 -7.72 13.09 4.16
N LEU A 56 -7.92 12.04 4.95
CA LEU A 56 -8.86 10.97 4.67
C LEU A 56 -10.31 11.49 4.73
N GLY A 57 -11.14 11.06 3.79
CA GLY A 57 -12.58 11.04 3.94
C GLY A 57 -13.12 9.63 4.15
N LEU A 58 -14.40 9.49 4.51
CA LEU A 58 -15.05 8.18 4.65
C LEU A 58 -14.91 7.27 3.41
N GLN A 59 -14.84 7.87 2.23
CA GLN A 59 -14.68 7.18 0.94
C GLN A 59 -13.27 6.60 0.70
N ASP A 60 -12.27 7.07 1.46
CA ASP A 60 -10.92 6.52 1.43
C ASP A 60 -10.82 5.26 2.32
N GLY A 61 -11.86 4.93 3.08
CA GLY A 61 -12.01 3.58 3.64
C GLY A 61 -12.09 2.52 2.54
N GLY A 62 -11.65 1.30 2.85
CA GLY A 62 -11.78 0.17 1.94
C GLY A 62 -10.54 -0.71 1.87
N ARG A 63 -10.49 -1.54 0.83
CA ARG A 63 -9.47 -2.58 0.68
C ARG A 63 -8.28 -2.09 -0.13
N TYR A 64 -7.15 -1.98 0.54
CA TYR A 64 -5.88 -1.61 -0.05
C TYR A 64 -5.00 -2.82 -0.35
N ARG A 65 -4.20 -2.71 -1.40
CA ARG A 65 -3.20 -3.71 -1.79
C ARG A 65 -1.99 -3.00 -2.35
N CYS A 66 -0.82 -3.63 -2.30
CA CYS A 66 0.32 -3.14 -3.05
C CYS A 66 0.97 -4.23 -3.90
N ALA A 67 1.62 -3.81 -4.96
CA ALA A 67 2.47 -4.66 -5.78
C ALA A 67 3.89 -4.10 -5.79
N GLY A 68 4.90 -4.96 -5.82
CA GLY A 68 6.31 -4.58 -5.84
C GLY A 68 7.08 -5.29 -6.95
N LYS A 69 8.00 -4.57 -7.60
CA LYS A 69 9.02 -5.17 -8.47
C LYS A 69 10.19 -5.59 -7.61
N VAL A 70 10.30 -6.89 -7.39
CA VAL A 70 11.40 -7.50 -6.64
C VAL A 70 12.48 -7.90 -7.63
N GLY A 71 13.72 -7.44 -7.38
CA GLY A 71 14.81 -7.57 -8.35
C GLY A 71 15.08 -9.01 -8.81
N PHE A 72 14.93 -9.98 -7.92
CA PHE A 72 15.19 -11.39 -8.20
C PHE A 72 14.03 -12.11 -8.92
N TRP A 73 12.81 -11.54 -8.93
CA TRP A 73 11.62 -12.25 -9.38
C TRP A 73 11.05 -11.68 -10.69
N PRO A 74 10.65 -12.54 -11.64
CA PRO A 74 9.93 -12.09 -12.82
C PRO A 74 8.53 -11.59 -12.43
N GLY A 75 8.16 -10.43 -12.96
CA GLY A 75 6.85 -9.81 -12.76
C GLY A 75 6.72 -8.98 -11.48
N ARG A 76 5.50 -8.47 -11.25
CA ARG A 76 5.15 -7.75 -10.02
C ARG A 76 4.63 -8.76 -9.00
N LYS A 77 5.04 -8.63 -7.74
CA LYS A 77 4.54 -9.44 -6.63
C LYS A 77 3.53 -8.63 -5.84
N GLU A 78 2.32 -9.16 -5.71
CA GLU A 78 1.25 -8.52 -4.96
C GLU A 78 1.26 -8.92 -3.49
N SER A 79 0.76 -8.02 -2.64
CA SER A 79 0.50 -8.25 -1.24
C SER A 79 -0.90 -8.85 -1.01
N ALA A 80 -1.12 -9.39 0.17
CA ALA A 80 -2.46 -9.57 0.69
C ALA A 80 -3.20 -8.22 0.74
N ALA A 81 -4.52 -8.28 0.61
CA ALA A 81 -5.37 -7.10 0.76
C ALA A 81 -5.54 -6.78 2.24
N VAL A 82 -5.50 -5.49 2.58
CA VAL A 82 -5.71 -4.99 3.94
C VAL A 82 -6.87 -3.99 3.91
N THR A 83 -7.82 -4.16 4.81
CA THR A 83 -8.95 -3.23 4.94
C THR A 83 -8.57 -2.08 5.86
N VAL A 84 -8.69 -0.86 5.35
CA VAL A 84 -8.54 0.39 6.08
C VAL A 84 -9.94 0.91 6.40
N THR A 85 -10.20 1.19 7.68
CA THR A 85 -11.48 1.74 8.14
C THR A 85 -11.28 3.17 8.60
N VAL A 86 -12.10 4.07 8.08
CA VAL A 86 -12.14 5.49 8.45
C VAL A 86 -13.47 5.74 9.16
N HIS A 87 -13.43 6.47 10.27
CA HIS A 87 -14.57 6.76 11.15
C HIS A 87 -14.90 8.25 11.22
#